data_AF-A0A495X6G4-F1
#
_entry.id   AF-A0A495X6G4-F1
#
_cell.length_a   1.000
_cell.length_b   1.000
_cell.length_c   1.000
_cell.angle_alpha   90.00
_cell.angle_beta   90.00
_cell.angle_gamma   90.00
#
_symmetry.space_group_name_H-M   'P 1'
#
loop_
_entity.id
_entity.type
_entity.pdbx_description
1 polymer ?
#
loop_
_entity_poly.entity_id
_entity_poly.type
_entity_poly.pdbx_seq_one_letter_code
_entity_poly.pdbx_strand_id
1 'polypeptide(L)'
;MGGVVVYEPDDDSEVEGLPWAITFEASAGEEWASFVCGPYERDEAVALAEEVLAEGRGVSAVVEPLLPVSSALDVLSTIAELREEVENPS
;
A
#
# COMPACT_ATOMS: atom_id res chain seq x y z
N MET A 1 -8.91 10.30 13.04
CA MET A 1 -9.68 9.16 12.49
C MET A 1 -8.68 8.38 11.67
N GLY A 2 -8.31 7.18 12.11
CA GLY A 2 -7.38 6.29 11.41
C GLY A 2 -8.14 5.22 10.63
N GLY A 3 -7.47 4.53 9.73
CA GLY A 3 -8.06 3.49 8.89
C GLY A 3 -7.01 2.60 8.25
N VAL A 4 -7.44 1.43 7.78
CA VAL A 4 -6.66 0.57 6.89
C VAL A 4 -7.12 0.84 5.46
N VAL A 5 -6.19 1.24 4.60
CA VAL A 5 -6.40 1.33 3.16
C VAL A 5 -5.73 0.12 2.54
N VAL A 6 -6.51 -0.73 1.88
CA VAL A 6 -5.99 -1.91 1.19
C VAL A 6 -6.06 -1.62 -0.30
N TYR A 7 -4.96 -1.86 -1.02
CA TYR A 7 -4.96 -1.83 -2.47
C TYR A 7 -5.85 -2.96 -3.01
N GLU A 8 -6.83 -2.59 -3.84
CA GLU A 8 -7.69 -3.52 -4.55
C GLU A 8 -7.30 -3.49 -6.03
N PRO A 9 -6.68 -4.56 -6.57
CA PRO A 9 -6.36 -4.64 -7.99
C PRO A 9 -7.66 -4.72 -8.83
N ASP A 10 -7.66 -4.09 -10.01
CA ASP A 10 -8.76 -4.24 -10.97
C ASP A 10 -8.83 -5.65 -11.56
N ASP A 11 -7.69 -6.34 -11.65
CA ASP A 11 -7.58 -7.75 -12.03
C ASP A 11 -6.67 -8.50 -11.04
N ASP A 12 -7.22 -9.51 -10.34
CA ASP A 12 -6.49 -10.31 -9.34
C ASP A 12 -5.17 -10.89 -9.90
N SER A 13 -5.08 -11.12 -11.22
CA SER A 13 -3.89 -11.71 -11.85
C SER A 13 -2.65 -10.82 -11.83
N GLU A 14 -2.79 -9.49 -11.75
CA GLU A 14 -1.64 -8.58 -11.77
C GLU A 14 -0.85 -8.57 -10.46
N VAL A 15 -1.51 -8.95 -9.36
CA VAL A 15 -0.91 -8.95 -8.02
C VAL A 15 -0.91 -10.33 -7.37
N GLU A 16 -1.44 -11.35 -8.06
CA GLU A 16 -1.44 -12.73 -7.59
C GLU A 16 -0.01 -13.22 -7.33
N GLY A 17 0.24 -13.67 -6.10
CA GLY A 17 1.55 -14.19 -5.69
C GLY A 17 2.63 -13.13 -5.44
N LEU A 18 2.32 -11.83 -5.58
CA LEU A 18 3.24 -10.77 -5.15
C LEU A 18 3.29 -10.70 -3.61
N PRO A 19 4.47 -10.42 -3.01
CA PRO A 19 4.56 -10.12 -1.59
C PRO A 19 3.93 -8.77 -1.28
N TRP A 20 3.35 -8.62 -0.08
CA TRP A 20 2.69 -7.41 0.36
C TRP A 20 3.48 -6.70 1.46
N ALA A 21 3.32 -5.38 1.53
CA ALA A 21 3.90 -4.53 2.56
C ALA A 21 2.81 -3.71 3.25
N ILE A 22 3.09 -3.30 4.48
CA ILE A 22 2.25 -2.39 5.26
C ILE A 22 3.04 -1.12 5.55
N THR A 23 2.54 0.03 5.15
CA THR A 23 3.03 1.34 5.60
C THR A 23 2.18 1.80 6.77
N PHE A 24 2.77 1.87 7.97
CA PHE A 24 2.12 2.48 9.14
C PHE A 24 2.51 3.95 9.24
N GLU A 25 1.53 4.82 9.49
CA GLU A 25 1.75 6.25 9.63
C GLU A 25 0.84 6.88 10.71
N ALA A 26 1.26 8.05 11.18
CA ALA A 26 0.52 8.81 12.18
C ALA A 26 -0.79 9.33 11.57
N SER A 27 -1.91 8.99 12.20
CA SER A 27 -3.19 9.60 11.87
C SER A 27 -3.31 11.01 12.48
N ALA A 28 -4.28 11.79 12.02
CA ALA A 28 -4.48 13.17 12.45
C ALA A 28 -4.48 13.35 13.99
N GLY A 29 -3.52 14.14 14.49
CA GLY A 29 -3.36 14.47 15.92
C GLY A 29 -2.16 13.79 16.60
N GLU A 30 -1.47 12.89 15.90
CA GLU A 30 -0.23 12.26 16.36
C GLU A 30 0.97 12.73 15.51
N GLU A 31 2.18 12.69 16.07
CA GLU A 31 3.41 13.12 15.38
C GLU A 31 4.52 12.07 15.55
N TRP A 32 4.59 11.14 14.59
CA TRP A 32 5.66 10.14 14.49
C TRP A 32 5.91 9.76 13.02
N ALA A 33 7.11 9.25 12.73
CA ALA A 33 7.55 8.95 11.36
C ALA A 33 6.96 7.62 10.85
N SER A 34 6.50 7.61 9.60
CA SER A 34 6.01 6.38 8.98
C SER A 34 7.12 5.34 8.81
N PHE A 35 6.72 4.07 8.82
CA PHE A 35 7.63 2.94 8.59
C PHE A 35 6.91 1.82 7.84
N VAL A 36 7.71 1.01 7.14
CA VAL A 36 7.22 -0.08 6.29
C VAL A 36 7.55 -1.43 6.92
N CYS A 37 6.59 -2.36 6.89
CA CYS A 37 6.71 -3.74 7.35
C CYS A 37 6.46 -4.72 6.19
N GLY A 38 7.11 -5.88 6.20
CA GLY A 38 6.95 -6.94 5.20
C GLY A 38 8.27 -7.59 4.78
N PRO A 39 8.24 -8.49 3.79
CA PRO A 39 7.08 -8.91 3.00
C PRO A 39 6.14 -9.90 3.73
N TYR A 40 4.87 -9.91 3.34
CA TYR A 40 3.80 -10.80 3.84
C TYR A 40 2.98 -11.43 2.69
N GLU A 41 2.15 -12.43 2.98
CA GLU A 41 0.98 -12.73 2.13
C GLU A 41 -0.11 -11.65 2.31
N ARG A 42 -1.01 -11.47 1.33
CA ARG A 42 -2.06 -10.44 1.37
C ARG A 42 -2.90 -10.51 2.64
N ASP A 43 -3.44 -11.69 2.92
CA ASP A 43 -4.35 -11.89 4.05
C ASP A 43 -3.64 -11.70 5.40
N GLU A 44 -2.35 -12.05 5.48
CA GLU A 44 -1.52 -11.80 6.66
C GLU A 44 -1.29 -10.29 6.86
N ALA A 45 -1.01 -9.55 5.78
CA ALA A 45 -0.80 -8.11 5.82
C ALA A 45 -2.07 -7.37 6.28
N VAL A 46 -3.22 -7.75 5.72
CA VAL A 46 -4.52 -7.17 6.09
C VAL A 46 -4.84 -7.45 7.56
N ALA A 47 -4.72 -8.71 8.00
CA ALA A 47 -5.01 -9.09 9.38
C ALA A 47 -4.13 -8.34 10.39
N LEU A 48 -2.82 -8.19 10.11
CA LEU A 48 -1.91 -7.44 10.97
C LEU A 48 -2.27 -5.94 11.03
N ALA A 49 -2.59 -5.33 9.88
CA ALA A 49 -2.99 -3.94 9.83
C ALA A 49 -4.28 -3.67 10.64
N GLU A 50 -5.26 -4.57 10.55
CA GLU A 50 -6.51 -4.49 11.32
C GLU A 50 -6.27 -4.66 12.83
N GLU A 51 -5.42 -5.61 13.23
CA GLU A 51 -5.06 -5.81 14.64
C GLU A 51 -4.37 -4.58 15.23
N VAL A 52 -3.40 -4.01 14.51
CA VAL A 52 -2.72 -2.78 14.94
C VAL A 52 -3.69 -1.60 15.02
N LEU A 53 -4.65 -1.48 14.10
CA LEU A 53 -5.66 -0.43 14.16
C LEU A 53 -6.65 -0.62 15.33
N ALA A 54 -6.95 -1.87 15.71
CA ALA A 54 -7.85 -2.18 16.82
C ALA A 54 -7.23 -1.86 18.19
N GLU A 55 -5.93 -2.16 18.36
CA GLU A 55 -5.20 -1.95 19.63
C GLU A 55 -4.57 -0.54 19.72
N GLY A 56 -4.16 0.01 18.57
CA GLY A 56 -3.47 1.28 18.45
C GLY A 56 -4.41 2.48 18.39
N ARG A 57 -4.00 3.59 19.02
CA ARG A 57 -4.66 4.88 18.82
C ARG A 57 -3.83 5.72 17.87
N GLY A 58 -4.52 6.44 17.00
CA GLY A 58 -3.87 7.45 16.18
C GLY A 58 -3.00 6.87 15.06
N VAL A 59 -3.28 5.66 14.58
CA VAL A 59 -2.53 4.97 13.52
C VAL A 59 -3.40 4.88 12.25
N SER A 60 -2.78 5.04 11.08
CA SER A 60 -3.32 4.55 9.80
C SER A 60 -2.34 3.57 9.17
N ALA A 61 -2.87 2.69 8.32
CA ALA A 61 -2.10 1.67 7.63
C ALA A 61 -2.48 1.65 6.14
N VAL A 62 -1.49 1.55 5.27
CA VAL A 62 -1.66 1.27 3.83
C VAL A 62 -1.10 -0.11 3.56
N VAL A 63 -1.91 -0.99 2.97
CA VAL A 63 -1.56 -2.37 2.64
C VAL A 63 -1.52 -2.51 1.13
N GLU A 64 -0.35 -2.77 0.57
CA GLU A 64 -0.12 -2.73 -0.88
C GLU A 64 0.87 -3.81 -1.36
N PRO A 65 0.74 -4.30 -2.60
CA PRO A 65 1.67 -5.27 -3.17
C PRO A 65 3.02 -4.63 -3.53
N LEU A 66 4.10 -5.40 -3.40
CA LEU A 66 5.43 -5.00 -3.84
C LEU A 66 5.64 -5.40 -5.31
N LEU A 67 5.64 -4.40 -6.19
CA LEU A 67 5.90 -4.60 -7.61
C LEU A 67 7.37 -5.01 -7.84
N PRO A 68 7.65 -6.06 -8.66
CA PRO A 68 8.99 -6.59 -8.89
C PRO A 68 9.80 -5.78 -9.93
N VAL A 69 9.78 -4.45 -9.83
CA VAL A 69 10.53 -3.57 -10.75
C VAL A 69 12.03 -3.65 -10.50
N SER A 70 12.80 -3.88 -11.56
CA SER A 70 14.26 -4.06 -11.46
C SER A 70 15.07 -3.02 -12.23
N SER A 71 14.41 -2.12 -12.97
CA SER A 71 15.05 -1.05 -13.72
C SER A 71 14.39 0.30 -13.49
N ALA A 72 15.18 1.37 -13.51
CA ALA A 72 14.67 2.73 -13.43
C ALA A 72 13.77 3.09 -14.62
N LEU A 73 13.97 2.45 -15.78
CA LEU A 73 13.14 2.69 -16.96
C LEU A 73 11.72 2.18 -16.74
N ASP A 74 11.56 0.98 -16.17
CA ASP A 74 10.24 0.40 -15.89
C ASP A 74 9.46 1.31 -14.93
N VAL A 75 10.12 1.77 -13.86
CA VAL A 75 9.52 2.72 -12.89
C VAL A 75 9.09 4.02 -13.57
N LEU A 76 9.93 4.58 -14.44
CA LEU A 76 9.61 5.82 -15.15
C LEU A 76 8.47 5.66 -16.16
N SER A 77 8.37 4.49 -16.80
CA SER A 77 7.25 4.16 -17.68
C SER A 77 5.93 4.08 -16.91
N THR A 78 5.89 3.39 -15.76
CA THR A 78 4.70 3.36 -14.89
C THR A 78 4.29 4.76 -14.43
N ILE A 79 5.25 5.61 -14.04
CA ILE A 79 4.96 7.01 -13.67
C ILE A 79 4.34 7.78 -14.86
N ALA A 80 4.77 7.51 -16.09
CA ALA A 80 4.22 8.18 -17.26
C ALA A 80 2.78 7.73 -17.56
N GLU A 81 2.50 6.44 -17.47
CA GLU A 81 1.17 5.86 -17.65
C GLU A 81 0.17 6.43 -16.62
N LEU A 82 0.53 6.41 -15.33
CA LEU A 82 -0.32 6.95 -14.26
C LEU A 82 -0.59 8.45 -14.40
N ARG A 83 0.34 9.22 -15.00
CA ARG A 83 0.11 10.64 -15.30
C ARG A 83 -0.89 10.82 -16.43
N GLU A 84 -0.78 10.01 -17.48
CA GLU A 84 -1.70 10.06 -18.62
C GLU A 84 -3.15 9.76 -18.20
N GLU A 85 -3.37 8.79 -17.30
CA GLU A 85 -4.70 8.50 -16.75
C GLU A 85 -5.32 9.68 -16.01
N VAL A 86 -4.53 10.44 -15.25
CA VAL A 86 -5.00 11.65 -14.55
C VAL A 86 -5.32 12.77 -15.54
N GLU A 87 -4.56 12.88 -16.63
CA GLU A 87 -4.73 13.92 -17.65
C GLU A 87 -5.87 13.62 -18.64
N ASN A 88 -6.17 12.34 -18.89
CA ASN A 88 -7.27 11.84 -19.72
C ASN A 88 -8.10 10.80 -18.96
N PRO A 89 -8.92 11.23 -17.98
CA PRO A 89 -9.85 10.32 -17.31
C PRO A 89 -10.88 9.85 -18.35
N SER A 90 -10.90 8.54 -18.62
CA SER A 90 -11.87 7.91 -19.55
C SER A 90 -13.30 7.98 -19.05
#